data_AF-A0A3B8W9K7-F1
#
_entry.id   AF-A0A3B8W9K7-F1
#
_cell.length_a   1.000
_cell.length_b   1.000
_cell.length_c   1.000
_cell.angle_alpha   90.00
_cell.angle_beta   90.00
_cell.angle_gamma   90.00
#
_symmetry.space_group_name_H-M   'P 1'
#
loop_
_entity.id
_entity.type
_entity.pdbx_description
1 polymer ?
#
loop_
_entity_poly.entity_id
_entity_poly.type
_entity_poly.pdbx_seq_one_letter_code
_entity_poly.pdbx_strand_id
1 'polypeptide(L)' 'MKNQEIKSLTVDELKEKIGSEQESLRKLQFAHQVSAIENPMRLRENRRLIARLNTELTARTKTK' A
#
# COMPACT_ATOMS: atom_id res chain seq x y z
N MET A 1 2.85 7.05 -7.01
CA MET A 1 4.22 6.73 -6.58
C MET A 1 5.02 6.10 -7.70
N LYS A 2 6.18 6.69 -8.01
CA LYS A 2 7.16 6.11 -8.94
C LYS A 2 7.99 5.07 -8.16
N ASN A 3 8.42 4.00 -8.84
CA ASN A 3 9.18 2.91 -8.19
C ASN A 3 10.50 3.38 -7.55
N GLN A 4 11.04 4.53 -7.96
CA GLN A 4 12.26 5.11 -7.38
C GLN A 4 12.09 5.54 -5.93
N GLU A 5 10.94 6.13 -5.57
CA GLU A 5 10.61 6.53 -4.18
C GLU A 5 10.40 5.32 -3.26
N ILE A 6 10.01 4.18 -3.82
CA ILE A 6 9.81 2.94 -3.07
C ILE A 6 11.16 2.27 -2.76
N LYS A 7 12.12 2.40 -3.68
CA LYS A 7 13.48 1.85 -3.52
C LYS A 7 14.34 2.65 -2.53
N SER A 8 14.09 3.94 -2.35
CA SER A 8 14.83 4.79 -1.40
C SER A 8 14.45 4.56 0.07
N LEU A 9 13.31 3.92 0.34
CA LEU A 9 12.85 3.64 1.71
C LEU A 9 13.69 2.52 2.34
N THR A 10 13.89 2.58 3.64
CA THR A 10 14.49 1.50 4.44
C THR A 10 13.46 0.38 4.71
N VAL A 11 13.92 -0.78 5.20
CA VAL A 11 13.04 -1.94 5.47
C VAL A 11 12.00 -1.62 6.54
N ASP A 12 12.36 -0.82 7.54
CA ASP A 12 11.45 -0.45 8.64
C ASP A 12 10.41 0.57 8.19
N GLU A 13 10.82 1.59 7.43
CA GLU A 13 9.89 2.55 6.81
C GLU A 13 8.92 1.88 5.82
N LEU A 14 9.37 0.84 5.11
CA LEU A 14 8.51 0.02 4.25
C LEU A 14 7.40 -0.67 5.05
N LYS A 15 7.73 -1.26 6.20
CA LYS A 15 6.75 -1.93 7.07
C LYS A 15 5.76 -0.93 7.67
N GLU A 16 6.24 0.22 8.14
CA GLU A 16 5.36 1.27 8.68
C GLU A 16 4.38 1.80 7.62
N LYS A 17 4.87 2.07 6.40
CA LYS A 17 4.00 2.47 5.28
C LYS A 17 2.99 1.39 4.91
N ILE A 18 3.38 0.11 4.91
CA ILE A 18 2.44 -0.97 4.63
C ILE A 18 1.31 -0.97 5.67
N GLY A 19 1.64 -0.80 6.95
CA GLY A 19 0.65 -0.74 8.03
C GLY A 19 -0.33 0.43 7.88
N SER A 20 0.18 1.65 7.66
CA SER A 20 -0.67 2.84 7.50
C SER A 20 -1.56 2.78 6.25
N GLU A 21 -1.06 2.25 5.15
CA GLU A 21 -1.83 2.07 3.91
C GLU A 21 -2.87 0.96 4.04
N GLN A 22 -2.60 -0.10 4.81
CA GLN A 22 -3.58 -1.15 5.11
C GLN A 22 -4.74 -0.64 5.98
N GLU A 23 -4.45 0.18 6.99
CA GLU A 23 -5.50 0.83 7.79
C GLU A 23 -6.34 1.78 6.94
N SER A 24 -5.70 2.56 6.07
CA SER A 24 -6.38 3.45 5.14
C SER A 24 -7.27 2.68 4.17
N LEU A 25 -6.81 1.53 3.66
CA LEU A 25 -7.61 0.63 2.83
C LEU A 25 -8.84 0.12 3.60
N ARG A 26 -8.68 -0.31 4.87
CA ARG A 26 -9.80 -0.79 5.70
C ARG A 26 -10.85 0.31 5.94
N LYS A 27 -10.41 1.53 6.25
CA LYS A 27 -11.30 2.69 6.40
C LYS A 27 -12.06 2.97 5.11
N LEU A 28 -11.38 2.93 3.96
CA LEU A 28 -12.01 3.09 2.65
C LEU A 28 -12.98 1.96 2.32
N GLN A 29 -12.64 0.71 2.63
CA GLN A 29 -13.56 -0.42 2.42
C GLN A 29 -14.82 -0.29 3.28
N PHE A 30 -14.67 0.10 4.54
CA PHE A 30 -15.78 0.34 5.44
C PHE A 30 -16.66 1.49 4.94
N ALA A 31 -16.04 2.61 4.55
CA ALA A 31 -16.74 3.74 3.95
C ALA A 31 -17.49 3.33 2.67
N HIS A 32 -16.91 2.45 1.84
CA HIS A 32 -17.57 1.91 0.64
C HIS A 32 -18.81 1.07 0.93
N GLN A 33 -18.75 0.31 2.01
CA GLN A 33 -19.82 -0.60 2.39
C GLN A 33 -20.97 0.16 3.05
N VAL A 34 -20.66 1.23 3.78
CA VAL A 34 -21.64 2.08 4.46
C VAL A 34 -22.23 3.15 3.52
N SER A 35 -21.44 3.64 2.57
CA SER A 35 -21.80 4.70 1.64
C SER A 35 -21.27 4.40 0.24
N ALA A 36 -22.08 4.66 -0.80
CA ALA A 36 -21.61 4.54 -2.18
C ALA A 36 -20.38 5.45 -2.37
N ILE A 37 -19.21 4.85 -2.60
CA ILE A 37 -17.96 5.59 -2.69
C ILE A 37 -17.97 6.52 -3.90
N GLU A 38 -17.50 7.73 -3.67
CA GLU A 38 -17.38 8.79 -4.67
C GLU A 38 -16.40 8.43 -5.80
N ASN A 39 -15.36 7.63 -5.51
CA ASN A 39 -14.43 7.14 -6.53
C ASN A 39 -13.80 5.77 -6.20
N PRO A 40 -14.29 4.66 -6.80
CA PRO A 40 -13.76 3.32 -6.56
C PRO A 40 -12.33 3.10 -7.08
N MET A 41 -11.82 4.00 -7.95
CA MET A 41 -10.45 3.92 -8.46
C MET A 41 -9.40 4.06 -7.34
N ARG A 42 -9.68 4.87 -6.32
CA ARG A 42 -8.77 5.05 -5.16
C ARG A 42 -8.50 3.74 -4.43
N LEU A 43 -9.51 2.86 -4.33
CA LEU A 43 -9.37 1.55 -3.73
C LEU A 43 -8.40 0.67 -4.53
N ARG A 44 -8.45 0.76 -5.85
CA ARG A 44 -7.54 0.04 -6.76
C ARG A 44 -6.11 0.60 -6.67
N GLU A 45 -5.96 1.91 -6.56
CA GLU A 45 -4.64 2.56 -6.41
C GLU A 45 -3.96 2.17 -5.11
N ASN A 46 -4.68 2.22 -3.98
CA ASN A 46 -4.14 1.79 -2.68
C ASN A 46 -3.75 0.31 -2.67
N ARG A 47 -4.58 -0.58 -3.24
CA ARG A 47 -4.19 -2.00 -3.40
C ARG A 47 -2.91 -2.15 -4.21
N ARG A 48 -2.77 -1.38 -5.29
CA ARG A 48 -1.57 -1.41 -6.14
C ARG A 48 -0.35 -0.87 -5.42
N LEU A 49 -0.51 0.14 -4.58
CA LEU A 49 0.57 0.69 -3.77
C LEU A 49 1.07 -0.32 -2.73
N ILE A 50 0.16 -0.93 -1.96
CA ILE A 50 0.47 -1.98 -0.99
C ILE A 50 1.21 -3.14 -1.67
N ALA A 51 0.73 -3.59 -2.84
CA ALA A 51 1.38 -4.66 -3.59
C ALA A 51 2.83 -4.30 -3.97
N ARG A 52 3.10 -3.07 -4.42
CA ARG A 52 4.46 -2.63 -4.76
C ARG A 52 5.38 -2.58 -3.55
N LEU A 53 4.88 -2.10 -2.40
CA LEU A 53 5.65 -2.08 -1.14
C LEU A 53 6.00 -3.50 -0.69
N ASN A 54 5.04 -4.43 -0.75
CA ASN A 54 5.26 -5.84 -0.42
C ASN A 54 6.24 -6.53 -1.38
N THR A 55 6.18 -6.23 -2.68
CA THR A 55 7.14 -6.76 -3.67
C THR A 55 8.56 -6.31 -3.36
N GLU A 56 8.77 -5.03 -3.02
CA GLU A 56 10.10 -4.52 -2.64
C GLU A 56 10.59 -5.18 -1.34
N LEU A 57 9.73 -5.31 -0.33
CA LEU A 57 10.07 -6.02 0.91
C LEU A 57 10.49 -7.47 0.62
N THR A 58 9.74 -8.17 -0.23
CA THR A 58 10.04 -9.55 -0.63
C THR A 58 11.36 -9.63 -1.41
N ALA A 59 11.61 -8.69 -2.33
CA ALA A 59 12.85 -8.64 -3.09
C ALA A 59 14.08 -8.49 -2.16
N ARG A 60 13.96 -7.66 -1.12
CA ARG A 60 15.01 -7.48 -0.11
C ARG A 60 15.21 -8.71 0.77
N THR A 61 14.15 -9.44 1.11
CA THR A 61 14.26 -10.66 1.92
C THR A 61 14.78 -11.86 1.13
N LYS A 62 14.50 -11.94 -0.18
CA LYS A 62 14.86 -13.08 -1.04
C LYS A 62 16.29 -13.01 -1.60
N THR A 63 16.95 -11.84 -1.53
CA THR A 63 18.33 -11.67 -2.04
C THR A 63 19.38 -12.14 -1.02
N LYS A 64 19.09 -13.23 -0.29
CA LYS A 64 19.99 -13.81 0.70
C LYS A 64 20.53 -15.14 0.22
#